data_AF-A0A2P2D980-F1
#
_entry.id   AF-A0A2P2D980-F1
#
_cell.length_a   1.000
_cell.length_b   1.000
_cell.length_c   1.000
_cell.angle_alpha   90.00
_cell.angle_beta   90.00
_cell.angle_gamma   90.00
#
_symmetry.space_group_name_H-M   'P 1'
#
loop_
_entity.id
_entity.type
_entity.pdbx_description
1 polymer ?
#
loop_
_entity_poly.entity_id
_entity_poly.type
_entity_poly.pdbx_seq_one_letter_code
_entity_poly.pdbx_strand_id
1 'polypeptide(L)'
;MNNFQLQESVTILNKLKESIQEGVAQAIHTHQLSNQKIVFLQNQRIRTVAYKVEMYKSKDGFYSYRVISSDREIIEKGKKYKTRSECLRAIRNSRRQSRKSNFRRIPFKTNFA
;
A
#
# COMPACT_ATOMS: atom_id res chain seq x y z
N MET A 1 -60.50 25.47 -9.44
CA MET A 1 -59.49 24.49 -8.99
C MET A 1 -59.25 24.72 -7.51
N ASN A 2 -59.45 23.70 -6.68
CA ASN A 2 -59.43 23.84 -5.22
C ASN A 2 -57.98 23.91 -4.70
N ASN A 3 -57.73 24.88 -3.82
CA ASN A 3 -56.43 25.21 -3.20
C ASN A 3 -55.76 23.99 -2.53
N PHE A 4 -56.57 23.03 -2.08
CA PHE A 4 -56.14 21.77 -1.48
C PHE A 4 -55.40 20.84 -2.46
N GLN A 5 -55.88 20.71 -3.70
CA GLN A 5 -55.22 19.87 -4.71
C GLN A 5 -53.85 20.45 -5.15
N LEU A 6 -53.71 21.77 -5.11
CA LEU A 6 -52.43 22.44 -5.37
C LEU A 6 -51.42 22.17 -4.25
N GLN A 7 -51.85 22.18 -2.98
CA GLN A 7 -50.99 21.87 -1.82
C GLN A 7 -50.48 20.42 -1.85
N GLU A 8 -51.34 19.45 -2.17
CA GLU A 8 -50.93 18.05 -2.32
C GLU A 8 -49.92 17.88 -3.47
N SER A 9 -50.17 18.53 -4.61
CA SER A 9 -49.28 18.50 -5.77
C SER A 9 -47.88 19.05 -5.44
N VAL A 10 -47.81 20.17 -4.72
CA VAL A 10 -46.53 20.77 -4.28
C VAL A 10 -45.80 19.86 -3.30
N THR A 11 -46.52 19.21 -2.39
CA THR A 11 -45.94 18.26 -1.42
C THR A 11 -45.33 17.05 -2.13
N ILE A 12 -46.00 16.52 -3.16
CA ILE A 12 -45.49 15.41 -3.97
C ILE A 12 -44.22 15.83 -4.74
N LEU A 13 -44.22 17.02 -5.33
CA LEU A 13 -43.05 17.54 -6.05
C LEU A 13 -41.83 17.74 -5.14
N ASN A 14 -42.04 18.22 -3.90
CA ASN A 14 -40.96 18.38 -2.94
C ASN A 14 -40.36 17.04 -2.51
N LYS A 15 -41.20 16.04 -2.23
CA LYS A 15 -40.72 14.67 -1.90
C LYS A 15 -39.95 14.03 -3.05
N LEU A 16 -40.41 14.23 -4.29
CA LEU A 16 -39.70 13.78 -5.48
C LEU A 16 -38.32 14.45 -5.61
N LYS A 17 -38.24 15.76 -5.36
CA LYS A 17 -36.99 16.50 -5.40
C LYS A 17 -35.98 16.01 -4.37
N GLU A 18 -36.43 15.78 -3.13
CA GLU A 18 -35.59 15.24 -2.06
C GLU A 18 -35.07 13.84 -2.40
N SER A 19 -35.93 12.93 -2.88
CA SER A 19 -35.54 11.58 -3.27
C SER A 19 -34.51 11.57 -4.42
N ILE A 20 -34.66 12.47 -5.41
CA ILE A 20 -33.68 12.62 -6.49
C ILE A 20 -32.35 13.14 -5.94
N GLN A 21 -32.36 14.12 -5.04
CA GLN A 21 -31.15 14.66 -4.41
C GLN A 21 -30.40 13.61 -3.60
N GLU A 22 -31.12 12.78 -2.83
CA GLU A 22 -30.54 11.68 -2.06
C GLU A 22 -29.90 10.63 -2.97
N GLY A 23 -30.59 10.24 -4.06
CA GLY A 23 -30.06 9.29 -5.04
C GLY A 23 -28.77 9.79 -5.70
N VAL A 24 -28.72 11.08 -6.06
CA VAL A 24 -27.52 11.72 -6.63
C VAL A 24 -26.39 11.77 -5.59
N ALA A 25 -26.68 12.12 -4.34
CA ALA A 25 -25.68 12.15 -3.27
C ALA A 25 -25.07 10.75 -3.00
N GLN A 26 -25.89 9.71 -2.98
CA GLN A 26 -25.44 8.33 -2.82
C GLN A 26 -24.57 7.86 -3.99
N ALA A 27 -24.92 8.23 -5.23
CA ALA A 27 -24.12 7.92 -6.42
C ALA A 27 -22.76 8.62 -6.39
N ILE A 28 -22.71 9.89 -5.98
CA ILE A 28 -21.45 10.65 -5.84
C ILE A 28 -20.57 10.01 -4.76
N HIS A 29 -21.14 9.66 -3.61
CA HIS A 29 -20.39 9.05 -2.51
C HIS A 29 -19.82 7.68 -2.88
N THR A 30 -20.60 6.84 -3.57
CA THR A 30 -20.12 5.52 -4.03
C THR A 30 -19.02 5.65 -5.08
N HIS A 31 -19.11 6.60 -6.02
CA HIS A 31 -18.04 6.90 -6.97
C HIS A 31 -16.77 7.45 -6.30
N GLN A 32 -16.90 8.31 -5.29
CA GLN A 32 -15.76 8.81 -4.52
C GLN A 32 -15.06 7.67 -3.76
N LEU A 33 -15.81 6.79 -3.11
CA LEU A 33 -15.27 5.61 -2.44
C LEU A 33 -14.56 4.65 -3.41
N SER A 34 -15.11 4.44 -4.62
CA SER A 34 -14.44 3.61 -5.63
C SER A 34 -13.12 4.21 -6.09
N ASN A 35 -13.07 5.53 -6.28
CA ASN A 35 -11.85 6.22 -6.69
C ASN A 35 -10.78 6.16 -5.60
N GLN A 36 -11.17 6.37 -4.33
CA GLN A 36 -10.26 6.20 -3.19
C GLN A 36 -9.71 4.77 -3.10
N LYS A 37 -10.56 3.75 -3.33
CA LYS A 37 -10.14 2.34 -3.34
C LYS A 37 -9.16 2.02 -4.47
N ILE A 38 -9.37 2.56 -5.67
CA ILE A 38 -8.45 2.37 -6.81
C ILE A 38 -7.08 2.99 -6.52
N VAL A 39 -7.05 4.23 -6.02
CA VAL A 39 -5.80 4.92 -5.65
C VAL A 39 -5.06 4.16 -4.54
N PHE A 40 -5.78 3.66 -3.53
CA PHE A 40 -5.20 2.84 -2.48
C PHE A 40 -4.58 1.54 -3.01
N LEU A 41 -5.27 0.83 -3.92
CA LEU A 41 -4.78 -0.40 -4.52
C LEU A 41 -3.57 -0.16 -5.44
N GLN A 42 -3.54 0.96 -6.17
CA GLN A 42 -2.37 1.36 -6.98
C GLN A 42 -1.16 1.67 -6.10
N ASN A 43 -1.35 2.42 -5.00
CA ASN A 43 -0.28 2.73 -4.05
C ASN A 43 0.26 1.48 -3.32
N GLN A 44 -0.56 0.44 -3.12
CA GLN A 44 -0.07 -0.83 -2.58
C GLN A 44 0.74 -1.64 -3.60
N ARG A 45 0.39 -1.59 -4.90
CA ARG A 45 1.13 -2.30 -5.96
C ARG A 45 2.49 -1.67 -6.27
N ILE A 46 2.65 -0.35 -6.13
CA ILE A 46 3.92 0.36 -6.42
C ILE A 46 5.02 0.05 -5.38
N ARG A 47 4.71 -0.56 -4.23
CA ARG A 47 5.70 -0.91 -3.20
C ARG A 47 6.48 -2.20 -3.46
N THR A 48 6.64 -2.62 -4.72
CA THR A 48 7.72 -3.56 -5.05
C THR A 48 9.01 -2.74 -5.12
N VAL A 49 9.57 -2.43 -3.96
CA VAL A 49 10.87 -1.74 -3.86
C VAL A 49 11.88 -2.59 -4.62
N ALA A 50 12.33 -2.10 -5.78
CA ALA A 50 13.26 -2.82 -6.62
C ALA A 50 14.64 -2.77 -5.96
N TYR A 51 14.94 -3.77 -5.13
CA TYR A 51 16.25 -3.88 -4.50
C TYR A 51 17.16 -4.83 -5.29
N LYS A 52 18.44 -4.46 -5.39
CA LYS A 52 19.48 -5.31 -5.97
C LYS A 52 20.25 -6.00 -4.86
N VAL A 53 20.54 -7.29 -5.02
CA VAL A 53 21.41 -8.02 -4.08
C VAL A 53 22.73 -8.32 -4.78
N GLU A 54 23.84 -7.88 -4.18
CA GLU A 54 25.18 -8.10 -4.70
C GLU A 54 26.00 -8.92 -3.73
N MET A 55 26.73 -9.91 -4.24
CA MET A 55 27.69 -10.70 -3.48
C MET A 55 29.11 -10.23 -3.81
N TYR A 56 29.95 -10.09 -2.80
CA TYR A 56 31.34 -9.67 -2.93
C TYR A 56 32.24 -10.48 -2.01
N LYS A 57 33.52 -10.57 -2.36
CA LYS A 57 34.56 -11.20 -1.54
C LYS A 57 35.32 -10.09 -0.81
N SER A 58 35.42 -10.21 0.50
CA SER A 58 36.19 -9.30 1.35
C SER A 58 37.69 -9.59 1.20
N LYS A 59 38.54 -8.61 1.54
CA LYS A 59 40.01 -8.78 1.53
C LYS A 59 40.47 -9.99 2.38
N ASP A 60 39.76 -10.24 3.48
CA ASP A 60 39.96 -11.38 4.38
C ASP A 60 39.62 -12.76 3.78
N GLY A 61 39.22 -12.84 2.51
CA GLY A 61 38.87 -14.08 1.84
C GLY A 61 37.41 -14.54 1.99
N PHE A 62 36.64 -13.92 2.89
CA PHE A 62 35.24 -14.25 3.16
C PHE A 62 34.27 -13.67 2.12
N TYR A 63 33.14 -14.36 1.89
CA TYR A 63 32.05 -13.92 1.03
C TYR A 63 30.95 -13.22 1.85
N SER A 64 30.46 -12.09 1.36
CA SER A 64 29.34 -11.36 1.96
C SER A 64 28.40 -10.88 0.87
N TYR A 65 27.18 -10.49 1.27
CA TYR A 65 26.22 -9.86 0.38
C TYR A 65 25.75 -8.52 0.92
N ARG A 66 25.27 -7.65 0.04
CA ARG A 66 24.63 -6.39 0.37
C ARG A 66 23.34 -6.22 -0.41
N VAL A 67 22.36 -5.58 0.20
CA VAL A 67 21.09 -5.19 -0.43
C VAL A 67 21.15 -3.71 -0.71
N ILE A 68 20.92 -3.34 -1.97
CA ILE A 68 21.01 -1.98 -2.47
C ILE A 68 19.60 -1.54 -2.87
N SER A 69 19.17 -0.37 -2.37
CA SER A 69 17.90 0.27 -2.74
C SER A 69 17.92 0.76 -4.19
N SER A 70 16.75 1.15 -4.71
CA SER A 70 16.66 1.90 -5.97
C SER A 70 17.51 3.17 -5.95
N ASP A 71 17.63 3.80 -4.77
CA ASP A 71 18.40 5.04 -4.54
C ASP A 71 19.91 4.79 -4.36
N ARG A 72 20.37 3.57 -4.66
CA ARG A 72 21.78 3.13 -4.58
C ARG A 72 22.35 3.12 -3.15
N GLU A 73 21.50 3.23 -2.14
CA GLU A 73 21.90 3.12 -0.75
C GLU A 73 21.96 1.66 -0.30
N ILE A 74 22.91 1.33 0.59
CA ILE A 74 23.01 0.00 1.17
C ILE A 74 22.02 -0.09 2.34
N ILE A 75 20.93 -0.83 2.13
CA ILE A 75 19.88 -1.01 3.16
C ILE A 75 20.27 -2.10 4.16
N GLU A 76 20.98 -3.14 3.68
CA GLU A 76 21.35 -4.28 4.51
C GLU A 76 22.69 -4.87 4.07
N LYS A 77 23.47 -5.36 5.04
CA LYS A 77 24.68 -6.14 4.81
C LYS A 77 24.54 -7.51 5.47
N GLY A 78 24.75 -8.56 4.68
CA GLY A 78 24.78 -9.94 5.14
C GLY A 78 26.07 -10.28 5.90
N LYS A 79 26.01 -11.36 6.67
CA LYS A 79 27.17 -11.89 7.42
C LYS A 79 28.33 -12.29 6.48
N LYS A 80 29.53 -12.43 7.05
CA LYS A 80 30.69 -13.03 6.38
C LYS A 80 30.53 -14.56 6.38
N TYR A 81 30.71 -15.18 5.22
CA TYR A 81 30.66 -16.63 4.99
C TYR A 81 32.00 -17.12 4.48
N LYS A 82 32.38 -18.35 4.84
CA LYS A 82 33.66 -18.94 4.41
C LYS A 82 33.62 -19.34 2.94
N THR A 83 32.46 -19.79 2.47
CA THR A 83 32.29 -20.27 1.08
C THR A 83 31.25 -19.46 0.30
N ARG A 84 31.40 -19.43 -1.03
CA ARG A 84 30.44 -18.79 -1.95
C ARG A 84 29.05 -19.44 -1.84
N SER A 85 29.00 -20.76 -1.72
CA SER A 85 27.77 -21.54 -1.65
C SER A 85 26.93 -21.21 -0.41
N GLU A 86 27.56 -21.04 0.75
CA GLU A 86 26.88 -20.62 1.98
C GLU A 86 26.27 -19.21 1.84
N CYS A 87 27.02 -18.27 1.25
CA CYS A 87 26.54 -16.92 0.99
C CYS A 87 25.33 -16.92 0.05
N LEU A 88 25.38 -17.70 -1.04
CA LEU A 88 24.25 -17.86 -1.96
C LEU A 88 23.03 -18.50 -1.28
N ARG A 89 23.24 -19.48 -0.40
CA ARG A 89 22.15 -20.09 0.38
C ARG A 89 21.50 -19.07 1.32
N ALA A 90 22.30 -18.22 1.96
CA ALA A 90 21.80 -17.15 2.80
C ALA A 90 20.97 -16.12 2.02
N ILE A 91 21.42 -15.69 0.83
CA ILE A 91 20.65 -14.80 -0.05
C ILE A 91 19.31 -15.43 -0.43
N ARG A 92 19.31 -16.71 -0.82
CA ARG A 92 18.09 -17.45 -1.20
C ARG A 92 17.11 -17.54 -0.03
N ASN A 93 17.61 -17.83 1.16
CA ASN A 93 16.79 -17.91 2.37
C ASN A 93 16.22 -16.53 2.76
N SER A 94 17.02 -15.47 2.68
CA SER A 94 16.56 -14.09 2.94
C SER A 94 15.43 -13.68 1.97
N ARG A 95 15.56 -14.01 0.67
CA ARG A 95 14.49 -13.79 -0.32
C ARG A 95 13.22 -14.59 -0.03
N ARG A 96 13.34 -15.82 0.47
CA ARG A 96 12.19 -16.65 0.83
C ARG A 96 11.51 -16.14 2.11
N GLN A 97 12.30 -15.68 3.08
CA GLN A 97 11.81 -15.14 4.35
C GLN A 97 11.13 -13.79 4.15
N SER A 98 11.68 -12.88 3.35
CA SER A 98 11.06 -11.57 3.05
C SER A 98 9.70 -11.69 2.37
N ARG A 99 9.48 -12.73 1.56
CA ARG A 99 8.15 -13.04 0.99
C ARG A 99 7.17 -13.65 1.99
N LYS A 100 7.67 -14.27 3.07
CA LYS A 100 6.87 -14.89 4.14
C LYS A 100 6.73 -14.02 5.38
N SER A 101 7.54 -12.97 5.51
CA SER A 101 7.55 -12.13 6.70
C SER A 101 6.27 -11.30 6.70
N ASN A 102 5.34 -11.68 7.58
CA ASN A 102 4.38 -10.75 8.16
C ASN A 102 5.21 -9.75 8.94
N PHE A 103 5.68 -8.69 8.28
CA PHE A 103 6.29 -7.55 8.96
C PHE A 103 5.29 -7.13 10.04
N ARG A 104 5.58 -7.46 11.31
CA ARG A 104 4.86 -6.88 12.43
C ARG A 104 5.10 -5.40 12.29
N ARG A 105 4.09 -4.66 11.80
CA ARG A 105 4.08 -3.21 11.85
C ARG A 105 4.30 -2.86 13.31
N ILE A 106 5.51 -2.46 13.65
CA ILE A 106 5.76 -1.81 14.93
C ILE A 106 5.10 -0.44 14.75
N PRO A 107 3.99 -0.13 15.46
CA PRO A 107 3.40 1.20 15.33
C PRO A 107 4.45 2.21 15.75
N PHE A 108 4.74 3.17 14.86
CA PHE A 108 5.53 4.34 15.19
C PHE A 108 4.76 5.07 16.31
N LYS A 109 5.22 4.95 17.56
CA LYS A 109 4.78 5.85 18.63
C LYS A 109 5.47 7.18 18.39
N THR A 110 4.83 8.09 17.69
CA THR A 110 5.21 9.50 17.68
C THR A 110 4.77 10.11 19.01
N ASN A 111 5.66 10.14 19.99
CA ASN A 111 5.54 11.10 21.07
C ASN A 111 6.09 12.42 20.53
N PHE A 112 5.19 13.28 20.05
CA PHE A 112 5.50 14.70 19.96
C PHE A 112 5.30 15.27 21.37
N ALA A 113 6.42 15.71 21.95
CA ALA A 113 6.45 16.52 23.17
C ALA A 113 5.91 17.92 22.90
#